data_AF-A0A350IED7-F1
#
_entry.id   AF-A0A350IED7-F1
#
_cell.length_a   1.000
_cell.length_b   1.000
_cell.length_c   1.000
_cell.angle_alpha   90.00
_cell.angle_beta   90.00
_cell.angle_gamma   90.00
#
_symmetry.space_group_name_H-M   'P 1'
#
loop_
_entity.id
_entity.type
_entity.pdbx_description
1 polymer ?
#
loop_
_entity_poly.entity_id
_entity_poly.type
_entity_poly.pdbx_seq_one_letter_code
_entity_poly.pdbx_strand_id
1 'polypeptide(L)'
;MVYDKIKFPVYVVGTDDIDLIDGLLVADGQILDDKNMSGKNLAMRRLQSPMKGIYPLKYMIDTIPDLIRHRGKNYIDSNGKYFQLEKTKTSPIKYHKMGKIEGKGNAALVWCLNIPFPFVCKRPPKLEETWAGILYRNGLPWELWEFSKERKKETWRKI
;
A
#
# COMPACT_ATOMS: atom_id res chain seq x y z
N MET A 1 10.04 -4.69 9.42
CA MET A 1 10.36 -3.50 8.60
C MET A 1 9.17 -2.53 8.67
N VAL A 2 9.25 -1.30 8.13
CA VAL A 2 8.12 -0.33 8.19
C VAL A 2 6.86 -0.90 7.53
N TYR A 3 7.00 -1.52 6.34
CA TYR A 3 5.90 -2.08 5.56
C TYR A 3 5.05 -3.13 6.29
N ASP A 4 5.67 -4.00 7.10
CA ASP A 4 4.96 -5.10 7.79
C ASP A 4 4.07 -4.60 8.94
N LYS A 5 4.27 -3.34 9.37
CA LYS A 5 3.52 -2.71 10.46
C LYS A 5 2.41 -1.77 9.97
N ILE A 6 2.27 -1.56 8.66
CA ILE A 6 1.26 -0.68 8.06
C ILE A 6 -0.07 -1.43 7.95
N LYS A 7 -1.16 -0.81 8.36
CA LYS A 7 -2.51 -1.31 8.10
C LYS A 7 -3.16 -0.58 6.93
N PHE A 8 -3.36 -1.30 5.83
CA PHE A 8 -4.06 -0.76 4.66
C PHE A 8 -5.58 -0.66 4.92
N PRO A 9 -6.31 0.22 4.21
CA PRO A 9 -5.77 1.23 3.29
C PRO A 9 -4.96 2.31 4.03
N VAL A 10 -4.03 2.92 3.30
CA VAL A 10 -3.27 4.09 3.74
C VAL A 10 -3.80 5.31 2.98
N TYR A 11 -3.81 6.46 3.62
CA TYR A 11 -4.21 7.71 3.00
C TYR A 11 -3.03 8.66 2.94
N VAL A 12 -2.89 9.37 1.81
CA VAL A 12 -1.84 10.37 1.63
C VAL A 12 -2.18 11.61 2.42
N VAL A 13 -1.22 12.11 3.19
CA VAL A 13 -1.31 13.39 3.88
C VAL A 13 -0.45 14.39 3.10
N GLY A 14 -1.06 15.45 2.60
CA GLY A 14 -0.45 16.36 1.63
C GLY A 14 0.44 17.45 2.22
N THR A 15 0.70 17.40 3.52
CA THR A 15 1.43 18.42 4.27
C THR A 15 2.46 17.79 5.20
N ASP A 16 3.48 18.57 5.54
CA ASP A 16 4.45 18.28 6.58
C ASP A 16 4.05 18.90 7.94
N ASP A 17 3.05 19.79 7.95
CA ASP A 17 2.51 20.44 9.16
C ASP A 17 1.58 19.46 9.90
N ILE A 18 2.14 18.76 10.89
CA ILE A 18 1.47 17.68 11.63
C ILE A 18 1.71 17.83 13.13
N ASP A 19 0.62 18.00 13.86
CA ASP A 19 0.62 18.13 15.32
C ASP A 19 -0.20 17.02 15.98
N LEU A 20 0.22 16.63 17.19
CA LEU A 20 -0.58 15.80 18.08
C LEU A 20 -0.87 16.59 19.36
N ILE A 21 -2.12 16.96 19.56
CA ILE A 21 -2.56 17.82 20.67
C ILE A 21 -3.71 17.10 21.38
N ASP A 22 -3.51 16.69 22.63
CA ASP A 22 -4.54 16.08 23.48
C ASP A 22 -5.36 14.97 22.80
N GLY A 23 -4.68 14.07 22.06
CA GLY A 23 -5.32 12.95 21.36
C GLY A 23 -5.87 13.30 19.97
N LEU A 24 -5.83 14.56 19.55
CA LEU A 24 -6.16 14.99 18.20
C LEU A 24 -4.89 15.04 17.35
N LEU A 25 -4.91 14.30 16.24
CA LEU A 25 -3.92 14.44 15.19
C LEU A 25 -4.42 15.53 14.22
N VAL A 26 -3.64 16.58 14.05
CA VAL A 26 -3.98 17.77 13.27
C VAL A 26 -3.02 17.87 12.09
N ALA A 27 -3.53 18.22 10.91
CA ALA A 27 -2.77 18.45 9.69
C ALA A 27 -3.24 19.75 9.03
N ASP A 28 -2.33 20.69 8.75
CA ASP A 28 -2.66 22.05 8.25
C ASP A 28 -3.79 22.73 9.06
N GLY A 29 -3.73 22.64 10.39
CA GLY A 29 -4.77 23.18 11.29
C GLY A 29 -6.14 22.48 11.22
N GLN A 30 -6.27 21.36 10.50
CA GLN A 30 -7.50 20.57 10.35
C GLN A 30 -7.38 19.20 11.02
N ILE A 31 -8.49 18.65 11.50
CA ILE A 31 -8.48 17.37 12.24
C ILE A 31 -8.26 16.20 11.27
N LEU A 32 -7.13 15.53 11.39
CA LEU A 32 -6.77 14.34 10.63
C LEU A 32 -7.30 13.05 11.29
N ASP A 33 -7.17 12.92 12.60
CA ASP A 33 -7.71 11.80 13.39
C ASP A 33 -8.04 12.29 14.80
N ASP A 34 -9.16 11.82 15.34
CA ASP A 34 -9.62 12.15 16.70
C ASP A 34 -9.55 10.89 17.56
N LYS A 35 -8.45 10.69 18.30
CA LYS A 35 -8.23 9.48 19.09
C LYS A 35 -9.01 9.47 20.41
N ASN A 36 -9.69 10.56 20.74
CA ASN A 36 -10.58 10.61 21.89
C ASN A 36 -11.93 9.96 21.57
N MET A 37 -12.27 9.82 20.28
CA MET A 37 -13.46 9.10 19.86
C MET A 37 -13.27 7.59 19.94
N SER A 38 -14.34 6.91 20.36
CA SER A 38 -14.40 5.46 20.30
C SER A 38 -14.34 4.98 18.85
N GLY A 39 -13.57 3.94 18.55
CA GLY A 39 -13.55 3.39 17.20
C GLY A 39 -12.30 2.58 16.91
N LYS A 40 -12.50 1.44 16.26
CA LYS A 40 -11.42 0.50 15.94
C LYS A 40 -10.49 1.02 14.84
N ASN A 41 -10.95 1.95 14.01
CA ASN A 41 -10.21 2.46 12.87
C ASN A 41 -10.42 3.98 12.68
N LEU A 42 -9.56 4.57 11.85
CA LEU A 42 -9.53 5.99 11.51
C LEU A 42 -10.89 6.49 10.99
N ALA A 43 -11.53 5.73 10.10
CA ALA A 43 -12.78 6.15 9.48
C ALA A 43 -13.92 6.29 10.50
N MET A 44 -14.04 5.33 11.41
CA MET A 44 -15.04 5.38 12.49
C MET A 44 -14.84 6.60 13.38
N ARG A 45 -13.61 6.86 13.83
CA ARG A 45 -13.31 8.01 14.70
C ARG A 45 -13.57 9.34 14.01
N ARG A 46 -13.16 9.47 12.74
CA ARG A 46 -13.43 10.66 11.92
C ARG A 46 -14.93 10.90 11.69
N LEU A 47 -15.73 9.84 11.53
CA LEU A 47 -17.18 9.96 11.34
C LEU A 47 -17.89 10.41 12.63
N GLN A 48 -17.39 9.98 13.79
CA GLN A 48 -18.02 10.26 15.08
C GLN A 48 -17.52 11.57 15.71
N SER A 49 -16.36 12.09 15.26
CA SER A 49 -15.75 13.29 15.86
C SER A 49 -16.71 14.50 15.83
N PRO A 50 -16.89 15.20 16.96
CA PRO A 50 -17.69 16.42 17.00
C PRO A 50 -16.95 17.62 16.39
N MET A 51 -15.66 17.46 16.06
CA MET A 51 -14.81 18.54 15.59
C MET A 51 -15.21 19.00 14.19
N LYS A 52 -15.16 20.31 13.97
CA LYS A 52 -15.31 20.91 12.64
C LYS A 52 -13.95 20.96 11.93
N GLY A 53 -13.96 21.02 10.60
CA GLY A 53 -12.72 21.13 9.82
C GLY A 53 -11.93 19.83 9.77
N ILE A 54 -12.58 18.75 9.36
CA ILE A 54 -11.92 17.46 9.14
C ILE A 54 -11.01 17.53 7.89
N TYR A 55 -9.73 17.19 8.04
CA TYR A 55 -8.75 17.20 6.95
C TYR A 55 -9.17 16.23 5.83
N PRO A 56 -9.29 16.67 4.56
CA PRO A 56 -9.78 15.83 3.48
C PRO A 56 -8.75 14.78 3.01
N LEU A 57 -9.08 13.50 3.17
CA LEU A 57 -8.27 12.38 2.67
C LEU A 57 -8.67 12.00 1.25
N LYS A 58 -8.06 12.67 0.25
CA LYS A 58 -8.44 12.52 -1.18
C LYS A 58 -7.82 11.30 -1.87
N TYR A 59 -6.66 10.85 -1.42
CA TYR A 59 -5.90 9.78 -2.07
C TYR A 59 -5.73 8.60 -1.13
N MET A 60 -6.30 7.47 -1.53
CA MET A 60 -6.20 6.19 -0.84
C MET A 60 -5.27 5.25 -1.61
N ILE A 61 -4.40 4.57 -0.88
CA ILE A 61 -3.49 3.53 -1.38
C ILE A 61 -3.80 2.25 -0.62
N ASP A 62 -3.97 1.15 -1.34
CA ASP A 62 -4.48 -0.11 -0.81
C ASP A 62 -3.49 -1.29 -0.91
N THR A 63 -2.35 -1.09 -1.58
CA THR A 63 -1.30 -2.10 -1.72
C THR A 63 0.10 -1.54 -1.47
N ILE A 64 1.02 -2.43 -1.08
CA ILE A 64 2.43 -2.10 -0.89
C ILE A 64 3.09 -1.63 -2.20
N PRO A 65 2.92 -2.31 -3.36
CA PRO A 65 3.41 -1.82 -4.64
C PRO A 65 2.99 -0.38 -4.96
N ASP A 66 1.74 -0.03 -4.71
CA ASP A 66 1.24 1.32 -5.01
C ASP A 66 1.78 2.37 -4.03
N LEU A 67 1.98 2.01 -2.76
CA LEU A 67 2.69 2.84 -1.79
C LEU A 67 4.13 3.10 -2.23
N ILE A 68 4.82 2.09 -2.77
CA ILE A 68 6.18 2.20 -3.31
C ILE A 68 6.19 3.01 -4.61
N ARG A 69 5.13 3.01 -5.42
CA ARG A 69 5.03 3.88 -6.62
C ARG A 69 4.76 5.33 -6.27
N HIS A 70 3.98 5.57 -5.23
CA HIS A 70 3.60 6.92 -4.82
C HIS A 70 4.83 7.75 -4.41
N ARG A 71 4.92 9.01 -4.84
CA ARG A 71 6.11 9.86 -4.63
C ARG A 71 6.11 10.64 -3.31
N GLY A 72 4.95 10.77 -2.67
CA GLY A 72 4.84 11.47 -1.39
C GLY A 72 5.55 10.76 -0.24
N LYS A 73 5.60 11.41 0.91
CA LYS A 73 6.31 10.92 2.11
C LYS A 73 5.40 10.70 3.31
N ASN A 74 4.29 11.44 3.42
CA ASN A 74 3.46 11.46 4.61
C ASN A 74 2.16 10.68 4.39
N TYR A 75 1.85 9.83 5.36
CA TYR A 75 0.73 8.90 5.26
C TYR A 75 0.07 8.67 6.62
N ILE A 76 -1.19 8.27 6.59
CA ILE A 76 -1.90 7.75 7.75
C ILE A 76 -2.53 6.40 7.41
N ASP A 77 -2.29 5.40 8.25
CA ASP A 77 -2.83 4.06 8.05
C ASP A 77 -4.29 3.93 8.56
N SER A 78 -4.93 2.81 8.29
CA SER A 78 -6.34 2.60 8.67
C SER A 78 -6.57 2.55 10.18
N ASN A 79 -5.53 2.36 10.99
CA ASN A 79 -5.61 2.46 12.44
C ASN A 79 -5.44 3.90 12.97
N GLY A 80 -5.16 4.87 12.11
CA GLY A 80 -4.87 6.26 12.48
C GLY A 80 -3.43 6.48 12.92
N LYS A 81 -2.51 5.61 12.49
CA LYS A 81 -1.08 5.81 12.71
C LYS A 81 -0.52 6.66 11.58
N TYR A 82 -0.12 7.89 11.93
CA TYR A 82 0.70 8.72 11.06
C TYR A 82 2.11 8.13 10.93
N PHE A 83 2.66 8.19 9.72
CA PHE A 83 4.06 7.82 9.48
C PHE A 83 4.60 8.51 8.24
N GLN A 84 5.93 8.69 8.24
CA GLN A 84 6.68 9.09 7.08
C GLN A 84 7.37 7.88 6.45
N LEU A 85 7.32 7.76 5.13
CA LEU A 85 7.99 6.70 4.38
C LEU A 85 9.12 7.30 3.53
N GLU A 86 10.34 7.09 3.99
CA GLU A 86 11.54 7.37 3.21
C GLU A 86 12.09 6.08 2.57
N LYS A 87 12.17 6.09 1.24
CA LYS A 87 12.70 4.96 0.47
C LYS A 87 14.22 5.05 0.48
N THR A 88 14.88 4.07 1.06
CA THR A 88 16.33 4.07 1.31
C THR A 88 17.04 2.91 0.62
N LYS A 89 16.39 1.77 0.44
CA LYS A 89 17.03 0.54 -0.09
C LYS A 89 16.60 0.27 -1.52
N THR A 90 17.48 -0.31 -2.32
CA THR A 90 17.11 -0.81 -3.65
C THR A 90 16.61 -2.25 -3.56
N SER A 91 15.57 -2.54 -4.32
CA SER A 91 14.90 -3.84 -4.37
C SER A 91 14.74 -4.25 -5.84
N PRO A 92 15.23 -5.42 -6.25
CA PRO A 92 15.13 -5.86 -7.63
C PRO A 92 13.71 -6.33 -7.98
N ILE A 93 13.34 -6.13 -9.24
CA ILE A 93 12.13 -6.67 -9.85
C ILE A 93 12.57 -7.71 -10.88
N LYS A 94 12.15 -8.95 -10.66
CA LYS A 94 12.42 -10.08 -11.58
C LYS A 94 11.15 -10.56 -12.22
N TYR A 95 11.24 -10.97 -13.48
CA TYR A 95 10.09 -11.42 -14.26
C TYR A 95 10.02 -12.94 -14.30
N HIS A 96 8.89 -13.47 -13.85
CA HIS A 96 8.59 -14.90 -13.82
C HIS A 96 7.45 -15.22 -14.76
N LYS A 97 7.54 -16.36 -15.44
CA LYS A 97 6.43 -16.86 -16.26
C LYS A 97 5.28 -17.24 -15.33
N MET A 98 4.08 -16.77 -15.64
CA MET A 98 2.88 -17.17 -14.91
C MET A 98 2.53 -18.61 -15.24
N GLY A 99 2.11 -19.35 -14.23
CA GLY A 99 1.61 -20.72 -14.34
C GLY A 99 0.10 -20.71 -14.16
N LYS A 100 -0.36 -21.42 -13.12
CA LYS A 100 -1.78 -21.51 -12.77
C LYS A 100 -2.33 -20.15 -12.30
N ILE A 101 -3.54 -19.82 -12.72
CA ILE A 101 -4.32 -18.70 -12.18
C ILE A 101 -5.59 -19.29 -11.58
N GLU A 102 -5.83 -19.03 -10.30
CA GLU A 102 -7.04 -19.49 -9.60
C GLU A 102 -7.95 -18.31 -9.31
N GLY A 103 -9.13 -18.28 -9.93
CA GLY A 103 -10.16 -17.31 -9.60
C GLY A 103 -10.75 -17.56 -8.20
N LYS A 104 -10.89 -16.49 -7.43
CA LYS A 104 -11.53 -16.46 -6.10
C LYS A 104 -12.57 -15.34 -6.08
N GLY A 105 -13.62 -15.49 -6.90
CA GLY A 105 -14.66 -14.48 -7.07
C GLY A 105 -14.11 -13.19 -7.67
N ASN A 106 -14.01 -12.14 -6.85
CA ASN A 106 -13.50 -10.82 -7.25
C ASN A 106 -11.98 -10.67 -7.12
N ALA A 107 -11.25 -11.75 -6.83
CA ALA A 107 -9.79 -11.75 -6.77
C ALA A 107 -9.24 -12.98 -7.51
N ALA A 108 -7.95 -13.00 -7.79
CA ALA A 108 -7.27 -14.18 -8.31
C ALA A 108 -5.97 -14.44 -7.57
N LEU A 109 -5.58 -15.71 -7.52
CA LEU A 109 -4.28 -16.18 -7.08
C LEU A 109 -3.45 -16.50 -8.32
N VAL A 110 -2.31 -15.83 -8.45
CA VAL A 110 -1.39 -16.02 -9.58
C VAL A 110 -0.18 -16.80 -9.11
N TRP A 111 0.01 -17.99 -9.68
CA TRP A 111 1.20 -18.81 -9.45
C TRP A 111 2.29 -18.44 -10.44
N CYS A 112 3.52 -18.30 -9.96
CA CYS A 112 4.68 -17.94 -10.77
C CYS A 112 5.68 -19.09 -10.79
N LEU A 113 6.28 -19.36 -11.96
CA LEU A 113 7.29 -20.39 -12.10
C LEU A 113 8.49 -20.11 -11.17
N ASN A 114 8.96 -21.15 -10.47
CA ASN A 114 10.03 -21.10 -9.48
C ASN A 114 9.71 -20.28 -8.21
N ILE A 115 8.43 -20.03 -7.92
CA ILE A 115 7.98 -19.44 -6.66
C ILE A 115 6.95 -20.40 -6.03
N PRO A 116 7.18 -20.87 -4.79
CA PRO A 116 6.38 -21.96 -4.20
C PRO A 116 5.02 -21.50 -3.63
N PHE A 117 4.68 -20.22 -3.75
CA PHE A 117 3.43 -19.65 -3.25
C PHE A 117 2.80 -18.68 -4.28
N PRO A 118 1.46 -18.50 -4.24
CA PRO A 118 0.78 -17.60 -5.16
C PRO A 118 0.78 -16.15 -4.66
N PHE A 119 0.53 -15.22 -5.59
CA PHE A 119 0.28 -13.82 -5.28
C PHE A 119 -1.20 -13.46 -5.46
N VAL A 120 -1.74 -12.66 -4.55
CA VAL A 120 -3.13 -12.19 -4.63
C VAL A 120 -3.20 -10.96 -5.53
N CYS A 121 -4.13 -10.96 -6.48
CA CYS A 121 -4.48 -9.76 -7.25
C CYS A 121 -5.99 -9.49 -7.20
N LYS A 122 -6.38 -8.21 -7.12
CA LYS A 122 -7.79 -7.78 -7.13
C LYS A 122 -8.45 -7.94 -8.49
N ARG A 123 -7.66 -7.93 -9.56
CA ARG A 123 -8.16 -8.14 -10.92
C ARG A 123 -7.30 -9.23 -11.54
N PRO A 124 -7.92 -10.29 -12.09
CA PRO A 124 -7.19 -11.30 -12.85
C PRO A 124 -6.35 -10.62 -13.95
N PRO A 125 -5.16 -11.17 -14.27
CA PRO A 125 -4.39 -10.69 -15.41
C PRO A 125 -5.20 -10.87 -16.70
N LYS A 126 -4.88 -10.06 -17.71
CA LYS A 126 -5.44 -10.23 -19.06
C LYS A 126 -4.93 -11.53 -19.69
N LEU A 127 -5.68 -12.09 -20.63
CA LEU A 127 -5.31 -13.36 -21.27
C LEU A 127 -3.93 -13.31 -21.95
N GLU A 128 -3.62 -12.19 -22.60
CA GLU A 128 -2.32 -11.95 -23.23
C GLU A 128 -1.16 -11.67 -22.25
N GLU A 129 -1.42 -11.43 -20.97
CA GLU A 129 -0.37 -11.30 -19.97
C GLU A 129 0.08 -12.69 -19.54
N THR A 130 1.35 -13.03 -19.78
CA THR A 130 1.91 -14.37 -19.47
C THR A 130 3.08 -14.32 -18.50
N TRP A 131 3.52 -13.12 -18.12
CA TRP A 131 4.62 -12.87 -17.20
C TRP A 131 4.18 -11.95 -16.06
N ALA A 132 4.74 -12.19 -14.89
CA ALA A 132 4.58 -11.36 -13.70
C ALA A 132 5.94 -10.80 -13.27
N GLY A 133 6.02 -9.48 -13.12
CA GLY A 133 7.11 -8.81 -12.44
C GLY A 133 6.89 -8.92 -10.94
N ILE A 134 7.86 -9.50 -10.23
CA ILE A 134 7.82 -9.69 -8.78
C ILE A 134 8.90 -8.84 -8.14
N LEU A 135 8.51 -8.04 -7.14
CA LEU A 135 9.41 -7.26 -6.31
C LEU A 135 10.03 -8.17 -5.25
N TYR A 136 11.36 -8.12 -5.11
CA TYR A 136 12.11 -8.97 -4.18
C TYR A 136 12.58 -8.22 -2.95
N ARG A 137 12.46 -8.84 -1.78
CA ARG A 137 12.93 -8.27 -0.52
C ARG A 137 13.86 -9.26 0.18
N ASN A 138 15.07 -8.81 0.51
CA ASN A 138 16.11 -9.64 1.15
C ASN A 138 16.37 -10.96 0.39
N GLY A 139 16.38 -10.90 -0.96
CA GLY A 139 16.60 -12.08 -1.81
C GLY A 139 15.37 -12.98 -2.03
N LEU A 140 14.24 -12.71 -1.38
CA LEU A 140 13.01 -13.50 -1.50
C LEU A 140 11.94 -12.77 -2.32
N PRO A 141 11.10 -13.48 -3.10
CA PRO A 141 9.92 -12.90 -3.73
C PRO A 141 9.00 -12.30 -2.67
N TRP A 142 8.50 -11.08 -2.89
CA TRP A 142 7.74 -10.34 -1.88
C TRP A 142 6.38 -9.88 -2.38
N GLU A 143 6.34 -8.99 -3.37
CA GLU A 143 5.08 -8.40 -3.84
C GLU A 143 4.94 -8.55 -5.35
N LEU A 144 3.71 -8.80 -5.81
CA LEU A 144 3.37 -8.73 -7.23
C LEU A 144 3.46 -7.28 -7.68
N TRP A 145 4.42 -6.98 -8.57
CA TRP A 145 4.64 -5.63 -9.05
C TRP A 145 3.74 -5.34 -10.26
N GLU A 146 3.87 -6.08 -11.35
CA GLU A 146 3.09 -5.82 -12.56
C GLU A 146 2.92 -7.10 -13.39
N PHE A 147 2.00 -7.06 -14.35
CA PHE A 147 1.86 -8.08 -15.37
C PHE A 147 2.46 -7.61 -16.71
N SER A 148 2.90 -8.54 -17.54
CA SER A 148 3.38 -8.25 -18.89
C SER A 148 3.10 -9.39 -19.87
N LYS A 149 2.98 -9.03 -21.15
CA LYS A 149 2.80 -10.00 -22.24
C LYS A 149 4.06 -10.84 -22.47
N GLU A 150 5.22 -10.22 -22.32
CA GLU A 150 6.54 -10.80 -22.56
C GLU A 150 7.44 -10.63 -21.34
N ARG A 151 8.55 -11.39 -21.31
CA ARG A 151 9.58 -11.23 -20.28
C ARG A 151 10.30 -9.89 -20.47
N LYS A 152 10.10 -8.96 -19.54
CA LYS A 152 10.85 -7.71 -19.50
C LYS A 152 12.22 -7.92 -18.85
N LYS A 153 13.15 -6.98 -19.10
CA LYS A 153 14.45 -6.92 -18.41
C LYS A 153 14.24 -6.72 -16.91
N GLU A 154 15.10 -7.32 -16.11
CA GLU A 154 15.12 -7.08 -14.67
C GLU A 154 15.42 -5.59 -14.39
N THR A 155 14.67 -5.03 -13.45
CA THR A 155 14.79 -3.62 -13.05
C THR A 155 14.83 -3.55 -11.52
N TRP A 156 14.77 -2.35 -10.97
CA TRP A 156 14.76 -2.15 -9.53
C TRP A 156 13.88 -0.98 -9.13
N ARG A 157 13.46 -0.96 -7.86
CA ARG A 157 12.79 0.17 -7.21
C ARG A 157 13.47 0.48 -5.89
N LYS A 158 13.43 1.76 -5.53
CA LYS A 158 13.81 2.18 -4.17
C LYS A 158 12.59 1.92 -3.27
N ILE A 159 12.83 1.28 -2.13
CA ILE A 159 11.84 0.93 -1.11
C ILE A 159 12.28 1.44 0.27
#